data_AF-A0A8D2BAM7-F1
#
_entry.id   AF-A0A8D2BAM7-F1
#
_cell.length_a   1.000
_cell.length_b   1.000
_cell.length_c   1.000
_cell.angle_alpha   90.00
_cell.angle_beta   90.00
_cell.angle_gamma   90.00
#
_symmetry.space_group_name_H-M   'P 1'
#
loop_
_entity.id
_entity.type
_entity.pdbx_description
1 polymer ?
#
loop_
_entity_poly.entity_id
_entity_poly.type
_entity_poly.pdbx_seq_one_letter_code
_entity_poly.pdbx_strand_id
1 'polypeptide(L)'
;MCIIFFKFDPHPVSKNAYRFILAANRDEFYHRPCKLADFWGNNNEILSGLDMEEGKEGGTWLGISTRGKLGALTNYLQPRQNPEARGRGTYGLSNALLETPWRKLCFGKQLFLEVVEQSHVLPKDTLVTQLLDVLNNEEAQLPDPAIEDQGREYVQPILSKYAAVCVRGPNYGTRTNTIILVDADGHVTFTERSMLNKDPSCWETNTYEFMLQS
;
A
#
# COMPACT_ATOMS: atom_id res chain seq x y z
N MET A 1 11.55 -1.60 -0.04
CA MET A 1 10.65 -2.75 -0.25
C MET A 1 9.22 -2.33 0.09
N CYS A 2 8.33 -2.37 -0.91
CA CYS A 2 6.89 -2.11 -0.80
C CYS A 2 6.27 -2.71 0.47
N ILE A 3 5.25 -2.02 0.99
CA ILE A 3 4.48 -2.43 2.16
C ILE A 3 3.00 -2.23 1.89
N ILE A 4 2.16 -3.11 2.41
CA ILE A 4 0.70 -3.01 2.34
C ILE A 4 0.15 -3.33 3.71
N PHE A 5 -0.69 -2.45 4.22
CA PHE A 5 -1.55 -2.68 5.37
C PHE A 5 -2.99 -2.71 4.90
N PHE A 6 -3.78 -3.64 5.41
CA PHE A 6 -5.21 -3.62 5.15
C PHE A 6 -6.03 -4.17 6.31
N LYS A 7 -7.22 -3.62 6.48
CA LYS A 7 -8.30 -4.18 7.30
C LYS A 7 -9.43 -4.59 6.38
N PHE A 8 -9.91 -5.81 6.56
CA PHE A 8 -11.11 -6.29 5.90
C PHE A 8 -12.15 -6.75 6.90
N ASP A 9 -13.36 -6.22 6.74
CA ASP A 9 -14.56 -6.54 7.50
C ASP A 9 -15.76 -6.64 6.54
N PRO A 10 -16.21 -7.85 6.14
CA PRO A 10 -17.30 -7.97 5.18
C PRO A 10 -18.66 -7.51 5.73
N HIS A 11 -18.82 -7.41 7.04
CA HIS A 11 -20.08 -7.09 7.73
C HIS A 11 -19.84 -6.11 8.88
N PRO A 12 -19.51 -4.84 8.56
CA PRO A 12 -19.29 -3.83 9.59
C PRO A 12 -20.60 -3.53 10.34
N VAL A 13 -20.51 -3.34 11.65
CA VAL A 13 -21.69 -3.17 12.54
C VAL A 13 -22.25 -1.74 12.51
N SER A 14 -21.43 -0.75 12.14
CA SER A 14 -21.81 0.67 12.11
C SER A 14 -21.99 1.16 10.68
N LYS A 15 -22.93 2.08 10.45
CA LYS A 15 -23.11 2.76 9.14
C LYS A 15 -21.88 3.55 8.69
N ASN A 16 -21.11 4.08 9.64
CA ASN A 16 -19.90 4.86 9.34
C ASN A 16 -18.64 3.97 9.29
N ALA A 17 -18.78 2.65 9.27
CA ALA A 17 -17.65 1.74 9.25
C ALA A 17 -17.32 1.29 7.82
N TYR A 18 -16.04 1.02 7.61
CA TYR A 18 -15.50 0.56 6.34
C TYR A 18 -15.48 -0.96 6.26
N ARG A 19 -15.88 -1.50 5.10
CA ARG A 19 -15.70 -2.91 4.75
C ARG A 19 -14.25 -3.23 4.43
N PHE A 20 -13.55 -2.27 3.86
CA PHE A 20 -12.15 -2.41 3.50
C PHE A 20 -11.41 -1.08 3.67
N ILE A 21 -10.23 -1.16 4.27
CA ILE A 21 -9.28 -0.06 4.37
C ILE A 21 -7.94 -0.63 3.96
N LEU A 22 -7.28 -0.03 2.97
CA LEU A 22 -5.94 -0.39 2.55
C LEU A 22 -5.05 0.85 2.48
N ALA A 23 -3.81 0.70 2.92
CA ALA A 23 -2.75 1.68 2.82
C ALA A 23 -1.49 0.98 2.29
N ALA A 24 -0.96 1.42 1.16
CA ALA A 24 0.17 0.77 0.50
C ALA A 24 1.25 1.75 0.03
N ASN A 25 2.52 1.34 0.17
CA ASN A 25 3.66 1.99 -0.46
C ASN A 25 4.17 1.17 -1.64
N ARG A 26 4.41 1.87 -2.74
CA ARG A 26 5.28 1.39 -3.81
C ARG A 26 6.66 2.02 -3.66
N ASP A 27 7.64 1.16 -3.40
CA ASP A 27 9.05 1.54 -3.44
C ASP A 27 9.65 1.19 -4.80
N GLU A 28 10.30 2.15 -5.43
CA GLU A 28 10.84 1.97 -6.77
C GLU A 28 11.98 2.97 -7.05
N PHE A 29 12.82 2.66 -8.04
CA PHE A 29 13.80 3.60 -8.59
C PHE A 29 13.14 4.89 -9.03
N TYR A 30 13.63 6.05 -8.59
CA TYR A 30 13.03 7.35 -8.91
C TYR A 30 12.93 7.62 -10.41
N HIS A 31 13.84 7.06 -11.20
CA HIS A 31 13.88 7.27 -12.64
C HIS A 31 12.92 6.41 -13.46
N ARG A 32 12.31 5.36 -12.87
CA ARG A 32 11.39 4.47 -13.60
C ARG A 32 10.10 5.22 -13.95
N PRO A 33 9.76 5.44 -15.22
CA PRO A 33 8.56 6.20 -15.56
C PRO A 33 7.29 5.43 -15.15
N CYS A 34 6.27 6.15 -14.70
CA CYS A 34 4.95 5.58 -14.37
C CYS A 34 3.84 6.60 -14.69
N LYS A 35 2.68 6.10 -15.11
CA LYS A 35 1.46 6.89 -15.20
C LYS A 35 0.78 6.88 -13.84
N LEU A 36 0.28 8.04 -13.41
CA LEU A 36 -0.57 8.18 -12.23
C LEU A 36 -1.81 7.30 -12.35
N ALA A 37 -2.40 6.94 -11.21
CA ALA A 37 -3.64 6.19 -11.20
C ALA A 37 -4.71 6.86 -12.04
N ASP A 38 -5.36 6.05 -12.88
CA ASP A 38 -6.45 6.45 -13.75
C ASP A 38 -7.27 5.21 -14.11
N PHE A 39 -8.48 5.40 -14.63
CA PHE A 39 -9.26 4.28 -15.11
C PHE A 39 -8.76 3.80 -16.48
N TRP A 40 -8.66 2.48 -16.65
CA TRP A 40 -8.27 1.82 -17.90
C TRP A 40 -8.88 0.42 -18.01
N GLY A 41 -8.51 -0.30 -19.06
CA GLY A 41 -9.06 -1.63 -19.38
C GLY A 41 -10.35 -1.53 -20.20
N ASN A 42 -10.99 -2.68 -20.45
CA ASN A 42 -12.25 -2.70 -21.18
C ASN A 42 -13.32 -2.00 -20.34
N ASN A 43 -13.99 -1.00 -20.93
CA ASN A 43 -15.01 -0.19 -20.26
C ASN A 43 -14.52 0.61 -19.04
N ASN A 44 -13.22 0.94 -18.95
CA ASN A 44 -12.66 1.73 -17.83
C ASN A 44 -12.93 1.09 -16.47
N GLU A 45 -12.84 -0.24 -16.38
CA GLU A 45 -13.21 -0.99 -15.18
C GLU A 45 -12.07 -1.12 -14.15
N ILE A 46 -10.82 -0.79 -14.48
CA ILE A 46 -9.66 -0.96 -13.60
C ILE A 46 -9.10 0.41 -13.23
N LEU A 47 -8.96 0.67 -11.93
CA LEU A 47 -8.27 1.85 -11.40
C LEU A 47 -6.92 1.44 -10.80
N SER A 48 -5.84 1.92 -11.41
CA SER A 48 -4.46 1.71 -10.92
C SER A 48 -3.47 2.66 -11.60
N GLY A 49 -2.31 2.88 -10.97
CA GLY A 49 -1.14 3.40 -11.69
C GLY A 49 -0.61 2.37 -12.68
N LEU A 50 0.11 2.85 -13.71
CA LEU A 50 0.71 2.00 -14.75
C LEU A 50 2.21 2.21 -14.84
N ASP A 51 2.95 1.12 -15.04
CA ASP A 51 4.35 1.15 -15.41
C ASP A 51 4.48 1.64 -16.85
N MET A 52 5.43 2.55 -17.06
CA MET A 52 5.73 3.12 -18.38
C MET A 52 7.19 2.86 -18.77
N GLU A 53 7.90 2.01 -18.02
CA GLU A 53 9.25 1.58 -18.39
C GLU A 53 9.21 0.82 -19.71
N GLU A 54 10.17 1.11 -20.58
CA GLU A 54 10.28 0.50 -21.90
C GLU A 54 10.33 -1.04 -21.80
N GLY A 55 9.42 -1.72 -22.49
CA GLY A 55 9.26 -3.17 -22.48
C GLY A 55 8.47 -3.73 -21.28
N LYS A 56 7.96 -2.87 -20.40
CA LYS A 56 7.11 -3.25 -19.24
C LYS A 56 5.81 -2.44 -19.18
N GLU A 57 5.48 -1.74 -20.26
CA GLU A 57 4.33 -0.84 -20.33
C GLU A 57 3.02 -1.57 -20.03
N GLY A 58 2.14 -0.93 -19.28
CA GLY A 58 0.83 -1.48 -18.90
C GLY A 58 0.86 -2.45 -17.72
N GLY A 59 2.05 -2.75 -17.16
CA GLY A 59 2.15 -3.40 -15.86
C GLY A 59 1.58 -2.53 -14.74
N THR A 60 1.10 -3.14 -13.65
CA THR A 60 0.65 -2.42 -12.46
C THR A 60 1.07 -3.14 -11.18
N TRP A 61 1.23 -2.41 -10.07
CA TRP A 61 1.66 -2.97 -8.77
C TRP A 61 0.50 -3.14 -7.79
N LEU A 62 -0.56 -2.33 -7.90
CA LEU A 62 -1.74 -2.35 -7.06
C LEU A 62 -2.90 -1.73 -7.83
N GLY A 63 -4.05 -2.40 -7.85
CA GLY A 63 -5.24 -1.90 -8.50
C GLY A 63 -6.52 -2.49 -7.94
N ILE A 64 -7.63 -1.78 -8.19
CA ILE A 64 -8.98 -2.22 -7.87
C ILE A 64 -9.87 -2.10 -9.12
N SER A 65 -10.69 -3.12 -9.37
CA SER A 65 -11.73 -3.05 -10.39
C SER A 65 -13.00 -2.40 -9.85
N THR A 66 -13.84 -1.85 -10.72
CA THR A 66 -15.20 -1.38 -10.38
C THR A 66 -16.09 -2.47 -9.77
N ARG A 67 -15.76 -3.75 -9.97
CA ARG A 67 -16.46 -4.91 -9.37
C ARG A 67 -15.86 -5.38 -8.03
N GLY A 68 -14.93 -4.62 -7.46
CA GLY A 68 -14.36 -4.89 -6.13
C GLY A 68 -13.25 -5.94 -6.10
N LYS A 69 -12.77 -6.44 -7.25
CA LYS A 69 -11.53 -7.25 -7.28
C LYS A 69 -10.33 -6.35 -7.05
N LEU A 70 -9.50 -6.72 -6.07
CA LEU A 70 -8.23 -6.06 -5.77
C LEU A 70 -7.07 -6.98 -6.12
N GLY A 71 -6.04 -6.42 -6.76
CA GLY A 71 -4.81 -7.13 -7.07
C GLY A 71 -3.60 -6.32 -6.60
N ALA A 72 -2.64 -6.99 -5.96
CA ALA A 72 -1.35 -6.41 -5.58
C ALA A 72 -0.22 -7.36 -6.00
N LEU A 73 0.80 -6.83 -6.65
CA LEU A 73 1.99 -7.60 -7.03
C LEU A 73 3.02 -7.58 -5.90
N THR A 74 3.61 -8.74 -5.65
CA THR A 74 4.72 -8.92 -4.71
C THR A 74 5.85 -9.67 -5.39
N ASN A 75 7.08 -9.45 -4.93
CA ASN A 75 8.25 -10.18 -5.44
C ASN A 75 8.41 -11.57 -4.80
N TYR A 76 7.42 -12.06 -4.06
CA TYR A 76 7.47 -13.35 -3.38
C TYR A 76 6.44 -14.30 -3.99
N LEU A 77 6.91 -15.39 -4.59
CA LEU A 77 6.03 -16.44 -5.07
C LEU A 77 5.66 -17.35 -3.90
N GLN A 78 4.39 -17.37 -3.52
CA GLN A 78 3.87 -18.33 -2.56
C GLN A 78 3.40 -19.60 -3.31
N PRO A 79 4.12 -20.73 -3.22
CA PRO A 79 3.83 -21.91 -4.04
C PRO A 79 2.60 -22.70 -3.59
N ARG A 80 2.11 -22.47 -2.37
CA ARG A 80 0.95 -23.16 -1.79
C ARG A 80 0.05 -22.18 -1.07
N GLN A 81 -1.25 -22.28 -1.32
CA GLN A 81 -2.25 -21.55 -0.55
C GLN A 81 -2.15 -21.96 0.92
N ASN A 82 -2.35 -20.99 1.82
CA ASN A 82 -2.43 -21.26 3.25
C ASN A 82 -3.90 -21.57 3.61
N PRO A 83 -4.25 -22.82 3.96
CA PRO A 83 -5.63 -23.18 4.32
C PRO A 83 -6.11 -22.53 5.63
N GLU A 84 -5.17 -22.13 6.49
CA GLU A 84 -5.44 -21.44 7.76
C GLU A 84 -5.51 -19.91 7.59
N ALA A 85 -5.48 -19.40 6.36
CA ALA A 85 -5.59 -17.98 6.09
C ALA A 85 -6.95 -17.45 6.57
N ARG A 86 -6.93 -16.53 7.52
CA ARG A 86 -8.15 -15.90 8.03
C ARG A 86 -8.70 -14.92 7.00
N GLY A 87 -10.01 -14.96 6.78
CA GLY A 87 -10.68 -14.06 5.85
C GLY A 87 -10.93 -12.65 6.38
N ARG A 88 -11.02 -12.43 7.70
CA ARG A 88 -11.36 -11.13 8.33
C ARG A 88 -10.28 -10.72 9.33
N GLY A 89 -9.93 -9.42 9.35
CA GLY A 89 -8.97 -8.86 10.30
C GLY A 89 -8.11 -7.76 9.70
N THR A 90 -7.02 -7.43 10.41
CA THR A 90 -6.01 -6.47 10.00
C THR A 90 -4.68 -7.17 9.73
N TYR A 91 -4.10 -6.87 8.58
CA TYR A 91 -2.93 -7.57 8.05
C TYR A 91 -1.87 -6.61 7.52
N GLY A 92 -0.63 -7.10 7.47
CA GLY A 92 0.53 -6.44 6.92
C GLY A 92 1.31 -7.36 5.97
N LEU A 93 1.87 -6.77 4.92
CA LEU A 93 2.70 -7.42 3.92
C LEU A 93 3.89 -6.52 3.55
N SER A 94 5.12 -7.04 3.53
CA SER A 94 6.29 -6.32 2.99
C SER A 94 7.20 -7.24 2.17
N ASN A 95 6.86 -7.47 0.90
CA ASN A 95 7.61 -8.34 -0.04
C ASN A 95 8.06 -9.70 0.52
N ALA A 96 7.21 -10.30 1.34
CA ALA A 96 7.42 -11.60 1.96
C ALA A 96 6.06 -12.29 2.12
N LEU A 97 6.03 -13.48 2.73
CA LEU A 97 4.77 -14.09 3.14
C LEU A 97 3.99 -13.15 4.06
N LEU A 98 2.66 -13.24 4.00
CA LEU A 98 1.75 -12.47 4.85
C LEU A 98 2.19 -12.59 6.33
N GLU A 99 2.28 -11.46 7.05
CA GLU A 99 2.71 -11.40 8.46
C GLU A 99 4.15 -11.88 8.75
N THR A 100 5.05 -11.91 7.76
CA THR A 100 6.48 -12.10 8.06
C THR A 100 6.94 -11.01 9.04
N PRO A 101 7.57 -11.34 10.19
CA PRO A 101 7.72 -10.43 11.32
C PRO A 101 8.87 -9.41 11.16
N TRP A 102 8.93 -8.71 10.03
CA TRP A 102 9.80 -7.56 9.85
C TRP A 102 9.46 -6.50 10.90
N ARG A 103 10.45 -5.93 11.59
CA ARG A 103 10.16 -4.95 12.65
C ARG A 103 9.42 -3.73 12.12
N LYS A 104 9.81 -3.25 10.94
CA LYS A 104 9.10 -2.18 10.24
C LYS A 104 7.64 -2.51 9.93
N LEU A 105 7.36 -3.79 9.64
CA LEU A 105 6.00 -4.25 9.32
C LEU A 105 5.16 -4.28 10.58
N CYS A 106 5.69 -4.84 11.67
CA CYS A 106 5.02 -4.85 12.97
C CYS A 106 4.74 -3.43 13.46
N PHE A 107 5.74 -2.54 13.38
CA PHE A 107 5.60 -1.13 13.76
C PHE A 107 4.57 -0.40 12.90
N GLY A 108 4.70 -0.44 11.57
CA GLY A 108 3.73 0.23 10.69
C GLY A 108 2.32 -0.35 10.80
N LYS A 109 2.19 -1.66 11.05
CA LYS A 109 0.90 -2.31 11.32
C LYS A 109 0.27 -1.81 12.62
N GLN A 110 1.07 -1.57 13.66
CA GLN A 110 0.60 -0.97 14.90
C GLN A 110 0.04 0.44 14.65
N LEU A 111 0.81 1.31 13.98
CA LEU A 111 0.35 2.66 13.63
C LEU A 111 -0.93 2.62 12.77
N PHE A 112 -0.99 1.73 11.79
CA PHE A 112 -2.17 1.51 10.97
C PHE A 112 -3.39 1.08 11.81
N LEU A 113 -3.20 0.17 12.77
CA LEU A 113 -4.26 -0.28 13.67
C LEU A 113 -4.82 0.87 14.49
N GLU A 114 -3.96 1.72 15.07
CA GLU A 114 -4.36 2.88 15.88
C GLU A 114 -5.26 3.84 15.08
N VAL A 115 -4.92 4.12 13.82
CA VAL A 115 -5.74 4.95 12.93
C VAL A 115 -7.07 4.28 12.59
N VAL A 116 -7.02 2.99 12.27
CA VAL A 116 -8.19 2.23 11.79
C VAL A 116 -9.21 1.94 12.90
N GLU A 117 -8.79 1.84 14.16
CA GLU A 117 -9.70 1.75 15.31
C GLU A 117 -10.58 2.99 15.43
N GLN A 118 -10.06 4.16 15.06
CA GLN A 118 -10.79 5.44 15.08
C GLN A 118 -11.56 5.74 13.79
N SER A 119 -11.43 4.90 12.74
CA SER A 119 -12.00 5.14 11.41
C SER A 119 -13.52 5.41 11.38
N HIS A 120 -14.27 4.92 12.38
CA HIS A 120 -15.72 5.06 12.45
C HIS A 120 -16.20 6.44 12.97
N VAL A 121 -15.31 7.21 13.60
CA VAL A 121 -15.59 8.58 14.08
C VAL A 121 -14.85 9.66 13.30
N LEU A 122 -13.78 9.28 12.59
CA LEU A 122 -12.98 10.22 11.81
C LEU A 122 -13.71 10.62 10.52
N PRO A 123 -13.68 11.91 10.13
CA PRO A 123 -14.00 12.31 8.78
C PRO A 123 -13.09 11.57 7.78
N LYS A 124 -13.65 11.22 6.62
CA LYS A 124 -12.94 10.48 5.56
C LYS A 124 -11.60 11.11 5.19
N ASP A 125 -11.55 12.42 4.97
CA ASP A 125 -10.32 13.11 4.58
C ASP A 125 -9.25 13.09 5.68
N THR A 126 -9.68 13.13 6.95
CA THR A 126 -8.79 12.98 8.10
C THR A 126 -8.24 11.55 8.18
N LEU A 127 -9.09 10.54 7.94
CA LEU A 127 -8.67 9.14 7.88
C LEU A 127 -7.64 8.92 6.77
N VAL A 128 -7.87 9.46 5.56
CA VAL A 128 -6.91 9.39 4.44
C VAL A 128 -5.60 10.05 4.83
N THR A 129 -5.64 11.25 5.43
CA THR A 129 -4.45 11.98 5.88
C THR A 129 -3.65 11.17 6.90
N GLN A 130 -4.29 10.64 7.94
CA GLN A 130 -3.60 9.83 8.96
C GLN A 130 -3.01 8.54 8.38
N LEU A 131 -3.69 7.89 7.44
CA LEU A 131 -3.15 6.71 6.75
C LEU A 131 -1.94 7.09 5.89
N LEU A 132 -1.95 8.24 5.22
CA LEU A 132 -0.79 8.76 4.50
C LEU A 132 0.37 9.08 5.46
N ASP A 133 0.10 9.60 6.67
CA ASP A 133 1.13 9.85 7.68
C ASP A 133 1.81 8.54 8.12
N VAL A 134 1.03 7.46 8.34
CA VAL A 134 1.58 6.12 8.61
C VAL A 134 2.52 5.69 7.49
N LEU A 135 2.07 5.84 6.23
CA LEU A 135 2.85 5.45 5.05
C LEU A 135 4.09 6.32 4.80
N ASN A 136 4.11 7.55 5.31
CA ASN A 136 5.24 8.47 5.18
C ASN A 136 6.15 8.48 6.43
N ASN A 137 5.96 7.55 7.37
CA ASN A 137 6.83 7.41 8.54
C ASN A 137 8.24 6.89 8.14
N GLU A 138 9.26 7.70 8.40
CA GLU A 138 10.67 7.43 8.07
C GLU A 138 11.47 6.84 9.26
N GLU A 139 10.79 6.48 10.35
CA GLU A 139 11.44 5.92 11.55
C GLU A 139 12.01 4.53 11.27
N ALA A 140 13.34 4.42 11.27
CA ALA A 140 14.03 3.16 11.03
C ALA A 140 13.91 2.22 12.25
N GLN A 141 13.34 1.05 12.03
CA GLN A 141 13.14 0.03 13.06
C GLN A 141 14.34 -0.92 13.14
N LEU A 142 15.44 -0.46 13.75
CA LEU A 142 16.70 -1.21 13.87
C LEU A 142 17.00 -1.62 15.32
N PRO A 143 17.77 -2.71 15.55
CA PRO A 143 18.18 -3.71 14.55
C PRO A 143 16.97 -4.52 14.06
N ASP A 144 16.96 -4.94 12.80
CA ASP A 144 15.92 -5.82 12.26
C ASP A 144 16.56 -7.13 11.80
N PRO A 145 16.52 -8.20 12.64
CA PRO A 145 17.18 -9.46 12.33
C PRO A 145 16.70 -10.09 11.01
N ALA A 146 15.45 -9.86 10.59
CA ALA A 146 14.95 -10.38 9.32
C ALA A 146 15.60 -9.64 8.13
N ILE A 147 15.85 -8.33 8.25
CA ILE A 147 16.55 -7.52 7.23
C ILE A 147 18.01 -7.91 7.14
N GLU A 148 18.64 -8.12 8.29
CA GLU A 148 20.03 -8.56 8.35
C GLU A 148 20.19 -9.97 7.75
N ASP A 149 19.25 -10.88 8.03
CA ASP A 149 19.27 -12.26 7.52
C ASP A 149 19.07 -12.36 6.00
N GLN A 150 18.10 -11.61 5.46
CA GLN A 150 17.86 -11.55 4.01
C GLN A 150 18.93 -10.72 3.28
N GLY A 151 19.50 -9.74 3.98
CA GLY A 151 20.39 -8.74 3.45
C GLY A 151 21.87 -9.02 3.63
N ARG A 152 22.27 -10.26 3.99
CA ARG A 152 23.66 -10.60 4.38
C ARG A 152 24.75 -10.18 3.40
N GLU A 153 24.42 -10.04 2.12
CA GLU A 153 25.36 -9.62 1.06
C GLU A 153 25.45 -8.09 0.89
N TYR A 154 24.58 -7.32 1.55
CA TYR A 154 24.56 -5.87 1.49
C TYR A 154 25.22 -5.24 2.73
N VAL A 155 25.80 -4.05 2.54
CA VAL A 155 26.38 -3.28 3.65
C VAL A 155 25.30 -2.63 4.52
N GLN A 156 25.55 -2.53 5.83
CA GLN A 156 24.60 -2.00 6.82
C GLN A 156 23.95 -0.65 6.44
N PRO A 157 24.68 0.36 5.91
CA PRO A 157 24.09 1.64 5.54
C PRO A 157 23.03 1.55 4.41
N ILE A 158 23.07 0.49 3.61
CA ILE A 158 22.04 0.21 2.60
C ILE A 158 20.83 -0.46 3.27
N LEU A 159 21.06 -1.43 4.16
CA LEU A 159 20.01 -2.14 4.88
C LEU A 159 19.17 -1.22 5.77
N SER A 160 19.80 -0.27 6.45
CA SER A 160 19.12 0.71 7.31
C SER A 160 18.03 1.50 6.59
N LYS A 161 18.19 1.77 5.28
CA LYS A 161 17.20 2.51 4.49
C LYS A 161 15.91 1.73 4.29
N TYR A 162 15.97 0.40 4.32
CA TYR A 162 14.82 -0.47 4.12
C TYR A 162 14.08 -0.80 5.43
N ALA A 163 14.58 -0.32 6.57
CA ALA A 163 14.03 -0.58 7.91
C ALA A 163 12.91 0.40 8.33
N ALA A 164 12.56 1.37 7.50
CA ALA A 164 11.43 2.27 7.71
C ALA A 164 10.21 1.87 6.85
N VAL A 165 9.02 2.33 7.23
CA VAL A 165 7.79 2.18 6.43
C VAL A 165 7.93 2.97 5.12
N CYS A 166 8.39 4.20 5.23
CA CYS A 166 8.73 5.07 4.12
C CYS A 166 10.23 4.95 3.81
N VAL A 167 10.55 4.37 2.67
CA VAL A 167 11.96 4.17 2.26
C VAL A 167 12.46 5.43 1.57
N ARG A 168 13.60 5.94 2.03
CA ARG A 168 14.31 7.06 1.40
C ARG A 168 15.74 6.69 1.06
N GLY A 169 16.11 6.90 -0.19
CA GLY A 169 17.48 6.74 -0.69
C GLY A 169 17.78 7.74 -1.81
N PRO A 170 19.04 7.76 -2.30
CA PRO A 170 19.43 8.72 -3.34
C PRO A 170 18.69 8.55 -4.67
N ASN A 171 18.47 7.30 -5.10
CA ASN A 171 17.88 6.97 -6.41
C ASN A 171 16.71 5.98 -6.33
N TYR A 172 16.34 5.54 -5.12
CA TYR A 172 15.32 4.53 -4.86
C TYR A 172 14.64 4.84 -3.54
N GLY A 173 13.32 4.66 -3.48
CA GLY A 173 12.53 4.87 -2.28
C GLY A 173 11.04 4.80 -2.55
N THR A 174 10.22 5.13 -1.56
CA THR A 174 8.76 5.21 -1.68
C THR A 174 8.38 6.33 -2.65
N ARG A 175 7.69 5.96 -3.74
CA ARG A 175 7.28 6.89 -4.80
C ARG A 175 5.78 7.07 -4.91
N THR A 176 5.01 6.10 -4.44
CA THR A 176 3.56 6.13 -4.51
C THR A 176 3.00 5.60 -3.21
N ASN A 177 2.06 6.35 -2.64
CA ASN A 177 1.18 5.91 -1.56
C ASN A 177 -0.21 5.70 -2.16
N THR A 178 -0.87 4.60 -1.84
CA THR A 178 -2.25 4.33 -2.26
C THR A 178 -3.10 4.03 -1.05
N ILE A 179 -4.19 4.78 -0.88
CA ILE A 179 -5.23 4.53 0.11
C ILE A 179 -6.48 4.06 -0.63
N ILE A 180 -7.08 2.96 -0.20
CA ILE A 180 -8.36 2.48 -0.72
C ILE A 180 -9.29 2.29 0.46
N LEU A 181 -10.40 3.02 0.45
CA LEU A 181 -11.49 2.89 1.40
C LEU A 181 -12.71 2.33 0.68
N VAL A 182 -13.36 1.31 1.25
CA VAL A 182 -14.66 0.83 0.80
C VAL A 182 -15.60 0.87 2.00
N ASP A 183 -16.63 1.71 1.93
CA ASP A 183 -17.59 1.85 3.02
C ASP A 183 -18.59 0.67 3.08
N ALA A 184 -19.51 0.72 4.05
CA ALA A 184 -20.57 -0.30 4.23
C ALA A 184 -21.49 -0.44 3.01
N ASP A 185 -21.73 0.66 2.28
CA ASP A 185 -22.64 0.73 1.14
C ASP A 185 -21.94 0.40 -0.20
N GLY A 186 -20.61 0.23 -0.19
CA GLY A 186 -19.82 -0.09 -1.37
C GLY A 186 -19.34 1.14 -2.15
N HIS A 187 -19.36 2.34 -1.55
CA HIS A 187 -18.63 3.49 -2.10
C HIS A 187 -17.14 3.26 -1.91
N VAL A 188 -16.40 3.39 -3.00
CA VAL A 188 -14.94 3.33 -3.01
C VAL A 188 -14.39 4.74 -3.05
N THR A 189 -13.44 5.03 -2.16
CA THR A 189 -12.54 6.19 -2.26
C THR A 189 -11.13 5.65 -2.49
N PHE A 190 -10.55 5.96 -3.63
CA PHE A 190 -9.18 5.62 -3.99
C PHE A 190 -8.37 6.90 -4.04
N THR A 191 -7.38 7.04 -3.15
CA THR A 191 -6.47 8.18 -3.14
C THR A 191 -5.06 7.70 -3.45
N GLU A 192 -4.45 8.24 -4.51
CA GLU A 192 -3.04 8.03 -4.83
C GLU A 192 -2.26 9.33 -4.60
N ARG A 193 -1.18 9.24 -3.83
CA ARG A 193 -0.16 10.28 -3.72
C ARG A 193 1.13 9.79 -4.35
N SER A 194 1.56 10.40 -5.45
CA SER A 194 2.67 9.95 -6.28
C SER A 194 3.72 11.04 -6.53
N MET A 195 4.99 10.67 -6.49
CA MET A 195 6.13 11.55 -6.74
C MET A 195 6.23 11.89 -8.25
N LEU A 196 6.37 13.18 -8.57
CA LEU A 196 6.53 13.68 -9.93
C LEU A 196 8.00 13.86 -10.33
N ASN A 197 8.31 13.64 -11.61
CA ASN A 197 9.57 14.05 -12.25
C ASN A 197 10.88 13.63 -11.53
N LYS A 198 10.86 12.52 -10.77
CA LYS A 198 12.00 12.02 -10.00
C LYS A 198 12.41 12.91 -8.81
N ASP A 199 11.65 13.96 -8.51
CA ASP A 199 11.92 14.90 -7.43
C ASP A 199 11.13 14.49 -6.17
N PRO A 200 11.80 14.05 -5.08
CA PRO A 200 11.14 13.62 -3.85
C PRO A 200 10.43 14.75 -3.09
N SER A 201 10.57 16.00 -3.51
CA SER A 201 9.83 17.15 -2.97
C SER A 201 8.52 17.43 -3.70
N CYS A 202 8.35 16.90 -4.92
CA CYS A 202 7.20 17.17 -5.77
C CYS A 202 6.26 15.97 -5.80
N TRP A 203 5.05 16.15 -5.29
CA TRP A 203 4.03 15.10 -5.20
C TRP A 203 2.69 15.59 -5.75
N GLU A 204 2.00 14.70 -6.45
CA GLU A 204 0.61 14.89 -6.87
C GLU A 204 -0.29 13.96 -6.07
N THR A 205 -1.46 14.44 -5.67
CA THR A 205 -2.46 13.62 -4.98
C THR A 205 -3.77 13.66 -5.76
N ASN A 206 -4.21 12.49 -6.21
CA ASN A 206 -5.45 12.33 -6.97
C ASN A 206 -6.39 11.39 -6.21
N THR A 207 -7.66 11.77 -6.12
CA THR A 207 -8.71 10.97 -5.48
C THR A 207 -9.81 10.66 -6.47
N TYR A 208 -10.19 9.39 -6.53
CA TYR A 208 -11.28 8.87 -7.35
C TYR A 208 -12.34 8.27 -6.45
N GLU A 209 -13.61 8.53 -6.77
CA GLU A 209 -14.75 7.98 -6.04
C GLU A 209 -15.71 7.29 -7.00
N PHE A 210 -16.15 6.08 -6.65
CA PHE A 210 -17.08 5.31 -7.47
C PHE A 210 -17.84 4.28 -6.64
N MET A 211 -18.97 3.80 -7.18
CA MET A 211 -19.73 2.71 -6.60
C MET A 211 -19.23 1.37 -7.11
N LEU A 212 -19.13 0.39 -6.21
CA LEU A 212 -18.95 -1.00 -6.62
C LEU A 212 -20.13 -1.46 -7.48
N GLN A 213 -19.80 -2.01 -8.64
CA GLN A 213 -20.72 -2.63 -9.57
C GLN A 213 -21.02 -4.07 -9.10
N SER A 214 -22.31 -4.42 -9.13
CA SER A 214 -22.82 -5.77 -8.89
C SER A 214 -22.43 -6.74 -10.00
#